data_AF-A0A4R8DK57-F1
#
_entry.id   AF-A0A4R8DK57-F1
#
_cell.length_a   1.000
_cell.length_b   1.000
_cell.length_c   1.000
_cell.angle_alpha   90.00
_cell.angle_beta   90.00
_cell.angle_gamma   90.00
#
_symmetry.space_group_name_H-M   'P 1'
#
loop_
_entity.id
_entity.type
_entity.pdbx_description
1 polymer ?
#
loop_
_entity_poly.entity_id
_entity_poly.type
_entity_poly.pdbx_seq_one_letter_code
_entity_poly.pdbx_strand_id
1 'polypeptide(L)'
;MSALLLLVAAGVLAMLPPANAATPQPDVSYLNAAHQLNLTISESAHTAAAKGRTSCVRRVAAQLERDHRKLSAQELDVATRLNILLPTAPSAAQRRQLDALAAKAGTTAYDAAWLAFQRQEHQQYLALVEGELPISASPAVEALADGAKPVIQMHQRSITGTCRVGTTTPVVPTGEGGQQAEANLARTRAALILMGIGVVLLLVGKSISLKRRVLGIAALAAGLVMMFGGQPANTGKVPDAGKSTADREAAVPPVRLKLPGVLEASVQPVAAGGDGRLEVPKSAADVGWWAAGAAPGSVGGTVLLAGHVDTTRGRGVFAALSGVPVGARVAVTGGDGGEHWYRIVARRTYKQEALPADLFHGAAKPRLALVTCTGSYDRTAHRYSENLVLYGVPLD
;
A
#
# COMPACT_ATOMS: atom_id res chain seq x y z
N MET A 1 -58.56 -16.11 -45.85
CA MET A 1 -57.63 -17.21 -45.51
C MET A 1 -56.21 -16.73 -45.77
N SER A 2 -55.25 -17.23 -45.00
CA SER A 2 -53.81 -17.28 -45.31
C SER A 2 -52.95 -16.00 -45.26
N ALA A 3 -52.13 -15.96 -44.21
CA ALA A 3 -50.66 -15.94 -44.26
C ALA A 3 -49.87 -14.61 -44.30
N LEU A 4 -49.59 -14.11 -43.10
CA LEU A 4 -48.25 -13.96 -42.49
C LEU A 4 -47.18 -13.06 -43.14
N LEU A 5 -46.73 -12.07 -42.36
CA LEU A 5 -45.48 -11.33 -42.55
C LEU A 5 -44.25 -12.24 -42.44
N LEU A 6 -43.18 -11.89 -43.15
CA LEU A 6 -41.80 -12.19 -42.74
C LEU A 6 -40.86 -11.06 -43.20
N LEU A 7 -40.36 -10.27 -42.25
CA LEU A 7 -39.26 -9.32 -42.48
C LEU A 7 -37.94 -10.09 -42.52
N VAL A 8 -37.11 -9.80 -43.52
CA VAL A 8 -35.71 -10.22 -43.56
C VAL A 8 -34.86 -9.11 -42.95
N ALA A 9 -34.25 -9.36 -41.79
CA ALA A 9 -33.26 -8.50 -41.16
C ALA A 9 -31.97 -9.29 -40.92
N ALA A 10 -30.83 -8.69 -41.26
CA ALA A 10 -29.54 -9.38 -41.30
C ALA A 10 -29.01 -9.73 -39.90
N GLY A 11 -28.65 -11.00 -39.71
CA GLY A 11 -27.88 -11.45 -38.55
C GLY A 11 -26.39 -11.56 -38.89
N VAL A 12 -25.59 -10.54 -38.53
CA VAL A 12 -24.14 -10.73 -38.40
C VAL A 12 -23.92 -11.60 -37.16
N LEU A 13 -23.57 -12.87 -37.39
CA LEU A 13 -23.33 -13.83 -36.33
C LEU A 13 -21.98 -13.52 -35.66
N ALA A 14 -22.00 -12.61 -34.68
CA ALA A 14 -20.90 -12.45 -33.75
C ALA A 14 -20.72 -13.77 -32.99
N MET A 15 -19.63 -14.50 -33.28
CA MET A 15 -19.24 -15.66 -32.48
C MET A 15 -18.88 -15.19 -31.07
N LEU A 16 -19.81 -15.39 -30.14
CA LEU A 16 -19.50 -15.37 -28.72
C LEU A 16 -18.49 -16.50 -28.45
N PRO A 17 -17.37 -16.25 -27.75
CA PRO A 17 -16.50 -17.33 -27.30
C PRO A 17 -17.30 -18.25 -26.35
N PRO A 18 -17.03 -19.56 -26.34
CA PRO A 18 -17.79 -20.50 -25.53
C PRO A 18 -17.61 -20.19 -24.04
N ALA A 19 -18.71 -20.20 -23.30
CA ALA A 19 -18.64 -20.31 -21.85
C ALA A 19 -17.98 -21.65 -21.46
N ASN A 20 -17.24 -21.64 -20.35
CA ASN A 20 -16.54 -22.78 -19.75
C ASN A 20 -15.20 -23.18 -20.40
N ALA A 21 -14.29 -22.21 -20.62
CA ALA A 21 -12.88 -22.51 -20.42
C ALA A 21 -12.66 -22.83 -18.93
N ALA A 22 -12.20 -24.04 -18.60
CA ALA A 22 -11.83 -24.38 -17.23
C ALA A 22 -10.62 -23.54 -16.79
N THR A 23 -10.61 -23.06 -15.54
CA THR A 23 -9.51 -22.24 -15.04
C THR A 23 -8.18 -23.01 -15.16
N PRO A 24 -7.13 -22.41 -15.74
CA PRO A 24 -5.87 -23.09 -15.97
C PRO A 24 -5.23 -23.66 -14.71
N GLN A 25 -4.59 -24.82 -14.85
CA GLN A 25 -4.06 -25.57 -13.71
C GLN A 25 -2.99 -24.82 -12.87
N PRO A 26 -2.11 -23.95 -13.43
CA PRO A 26 -1.23 -23.09 -12.63
C PRO A 26 -2.01 -22.22 -11.65
N ASP A 27 -2.96 -21.42 -12.15
CA ASP A 27 -3.80 -20.51 -11.37
C ASP A 27 -4.51 -21.25 -10.21
N VAL A 28 -5.07 -22.44 -10.48
CA VAL A 28 -5.74 -23.30 -9.49
C VAL A 28 -4.76 -23.81 -8.44
N SER A 29 -3.54 -24.17 -8.84
CA SER A 29 -2.49 -24.69 -7.95
C SER A 29 -1.93 -23.60 -7.05
N TYR A 30 -1.68 -22.41 -7.61
CA TYR A 30 -1.27 -21.22 -6.86
C TYR A 30 -2.34 -20.84 -5.82
N LEU A 31 -3.60 -20.65 -6.22
CA LEU A 31 -4.67 -20.25 -5.30
C LEU A 31 -4.82 -21.22 -4.13
N ASN A 32 -4.76 -22.54 -4.38
CA ASN A 32 -4.84 -23.54 -3.30
C ASN A 32 -3.64 -23.47 -2.34
N ALA A 33 -2.42 -23.31 -2.86
CA ALA A 33 -1.21 -23.27 -2.05
C ALA A 33 -1.08 -21.96 -1.25
N ALA A 34 -1.33 -20.82 -1.89
CA ALA A 34 -1.36 -19.50 -1.27
C ALA A 34 -2.41 -19.43 -0.14
N HIS A 35 -3.60 -20.00 -0.37
CA HIS A 35 -4.65 -20.03 0.64
C HIS A 35 -4.31 -20.91 1.84
N GLN A 36 -3.66 -22.08 1.64
CA GLN A 36 -3.16 -22.90 2.73
C GLN A 36 -2.12 -22.17 3.60
N LEU A 37 -1.24 -21.37 2.98
CA LEU A 37 -0.29 -20.53 3.70
C LEU A 37 -1.00 -19.41 4.46
N ASN A 38 -1.98 -18.74 3.86
CA ASN A 38 -2.79 -17.72 4.54
C ASN A 38 -3.49 -18.26 5.79
N LEU A 39 -4.14 -19.42 5.71
CA LEU A 39 -4.78 -20.06 6.86
C LEU A 39 -3.78 -20.36 7.98
N THR A 40 -2.63 -20.96 7.61
CA THR A 40 -1.59 -21.39 8.55
C THR A 40 -0.86 -20.21 9.21
N ILE A 41 -0.53 -19.18 8.43
CA ILE A 41 0.07 -17.94 8.94
C ILE A 41 -0.93 -17.20 9.83
N SER A 42 -2.20 -17.09 9.42
CA SER A 42 -3.24 -16.45 10.22
C SER A 42 -3.45 -17.15 11.57
N GLU A 43 -3.52 -18.48 11.61
CA GLU A 43 -3.81 -19.24 12.84
C GLU A 43 -2.62 -19.19 13.84
N SER A 44 -1.40 -19.35 13.34
CA SER A 44 -0.18 -19.16 14.15
C SER A 44 -0.04 -17.71 14.64
N ALA A 45 -0.42 -16.73 13.83
CA ALA A 45 -0.40 -15.32 14.19
C ALA A 45 -1.48 -14.96 15.22
N HIS A 46 -2.70 -15.46 15.08
CA HIS A 46 -3.76 -15.31 16.09
C HIS A 46 -3.30 -15.82 17.46
N THR A 47 -2.73 -17.01 17.50
CA THR A 47 -2.20 -17.62 18.74
C THR A 47 -1.09 -16.77 19.35
N ALA A 48 -0.14 -16.27 18.56
CA ALA A 48 0.97 -15.46 19.06
C ALA A 48 0.59 -14.02 19.41
N ALA A 49 -0.46 -13.45 18.82
CA ALA A 49 -1.02 -12.17 19.23
C ALA A 49 -1.49 -12.22 20.70
N ALA A 50 -2.09 -13.34 21.11
CA ALA A 50 -2.51 -13.59 22.48
C ALA A 50 -1.37 -14.10 23.39
N LYS A 51 -0.56 -15.07 22.94
CA LYS A 51 0.37 -15.85 23.78
C LYS A 51 1.85 -15.49 23.61
N GLY A 52 2.21 -14.60 22.69
CA GLY A 52 3.59 -14.13 22.51
C GLY A 52 4.13 -13.46 23.77
N ARG A 53 5.38 -13.75 24.14
CA ARG A 53 6.00 -13.25 25.38
C ARG A 53 6.38 -11.78 25.27
N THR A 54 7.03 -11.39 24.18
CA THR A 54 7.42 -10.01 23.93
C THR A 54 6.26 -9.19 23.37
N SER A 55 6.24 -7.89 23.67
CA SER A 55 5.27 -6.97 23.07
C SER A 55 5.48 -6.82 21.55
N CYS A 56 6.70 -7.06 21.04
CA CYS A 56 6.97 -7.06 19.61
C CYS A 56 6.27 -8.21 18.90
N VAL A 57 6.48 -9.46 19.36
CA VAL A 57 5.84 -10.63 18.75
C VAL A 57 4.32 -10.49 18.78
N ARG A 58 3.71 -10.07 19.90
CA ARG A 58 2.26 -9.83 19.94
C ARG A 58 1.77 -8.79 18.92
N ARG A 59 2.50 -7.69 18.71
CA ARG A 59 2.14 -6.66 17.72
C ARG A 59 2.31 -7.14 16.28
N VAL A 60 3.44 -7.78 15.97
CA VAL A 60 3.73 -8.30 14.62
C VAL A 60 2.76 -9.42 14.26
N ALA A 61 2.47 -10.33 15.20
CA ALA A 61 1.47 -11.37 15.05
C ALA A 61 0.06 -10.79 14.82
N ALA A 62 -0.36 -9.78 15.60
CA ALA A 62 -1.65 -9.13 15.36
C ALA A 62 -1.75 -8.44 13.98
N GLN A 63 -0.62 -7.97 13.41
CA GLN A 63 -0.59 -7.45 12.04
C GLN A 63 -0.72 -8.57 11.01
N LEU A 64 0.12 -9.61 11.12
CA LEU A 64 0.07 -10.79 10.27
C LEU A 64 -1.33 -11.41 10.20
N GLU A 65 -2.00 -11.60 11.35
CA GLU A 65 -3.37 -12.14 11.36
C GLU A 65 -4.32 -11.30 10.50
N ARG A 66 -4.35 -9.98 10.69
CA ARG A 66 -5.25 -9.10 9.92
C ARG A 66 -4.96 -9.11 8.42
N ASP A 67 -3.68 -9.01 8.08
CA ASP A 67 -3.25 -8.87 6.69
C ASP A 67 -3.45 -10.20 5.93
N HIS A 68 -3.12 -11.35 6.54
CA HIS A 68 -3.36 -12.67 5.94
C HIS A 68 -4.84 -13.05 5.87
N ARG A 69 -5.67 -12.64 6.85
CA ARG A 69 -7.13 -12.79 6.73
C ARG A 69 -7.71 -11.98 5.58
N LYS A 70 -7.12 -10.81 5.27
CA LYS A 70 -7.51 -10.02 4.10
C LYS A 70 -7.11 -10.71 2.79
N LEU A 71 -5.86 -11.18 2.67
CA LEU A 71 -5.41 -11.93 1.49
C LEU A 71 -6.27 -13.19 1.27
N SER A 72 -6.52 -13.96 2.33
CA SER A 72 -7.41 -15.13 2.35
C SER A 72 -8.82 -14.82 1.82
N ALA A 73 -9.41 -13.70 2.23
CA ALA A 73 -10.73 -13.28 1.76
C ALA A 73 -10.72 -12.86 0.28
N GLN A 74 -9.64 -12.24 -0.21
CA GLN A 74 -9.49 -11.87 -1.62
C GLN A 74 -9.31 -13.11 -2.52
N GLU A 75 -8.59 -14.13 -2.04
CA GLU A 75 -8.47 -15.43 -2.71
C GLU A 75 -9.80 -16.16 -2.81
N LEU A 76 -10.60 -16.20 -1.72
CA LEU A 76 -11.94 -16.81 -1.72
C LEU A 76 -12.90 -16.12 -2.70
N ASP A 77 -12.84 -14.79 -2.81
CA ASP A 77 -13.63 -13.99 -3.74
C ASP A 77 -13.29 -14.30 -5.22
N VAL A 78 -12.00 -14.38 -5.56
CA VAL A 78 -11.55 -14.81 -6.91
C VAL A 78 -11.88 -16.27 -7.17
N ALA A 79 -11.62 -17.17 -6.22
CA ALA A 79 -11.92 -18.59 -6.37
C ALA A 79 -13.42 -18.84 -6.57
N THR A 80 -14.29 -18.11 -5.87
CA THR A 80 -15.74 -18.16 -6.08
C THR A 80 -16.12 -17.76 -7.50
N ARG A 81 -15.55 -16.66 -8.04
CA ARG A 81 -15.77 -16.25 -9.44
C ARG A 81 -15.27 -17.27 -10.46
N LEU A 82 -14.17 -17.96 -10.16
CA LEU A 82 -13.55 -18.97 -11.01
C LEU A 82 -14.09 -20.40 -10.76
N ASN A 83 -15.11 -20.53 -9.90
CA ASN A 83 -15.70 -21.80 -9.45
C ASN A 83 -14.69 -22.83 -8.91
N ILE A 84 -13.64 -22.33 -8.24
CA ILE A 84 -12.60 -23.12 -7.57
C ILE A 84 -12.98 -23.29 -6.10
N LEU A 85 -12.89 -24.53 -5.60
CA LEU A 85 -12.99 -24.81 -4.18
C LEU A 85 -11.61 -24.67 -3.52
N LEU A 86 -11.50 -23.75 -2.55
CA LEU A 86 -10.32 -23.62 -1.71
C LEU A 86 -10.52 -24.37 -0.37
N PRO A 87 -9.44 -24.86 0.27
CA PRO A 87 -9.52 -25.48 1.58
C PRO A 87 -9.97 -24.47 2.64
N THR A 88 -10.78 -24.90 3.61
CA THR A 88 -11.33 -24.03 4.66
C THR A 88 -10.57 -24.10 6.00
N ALA A 89 -9.53 -24.94 6.09
CA ALA A 89 -8.69 -25.12 7.25
C ALA A 89 -7.27 -25.58 6.84
N PRO A 90 -6.23 -25.31 7.66
CA PRO A 90 -4.86 -25.78 7.41
C PRO A 90 -4.80 -27.30 7.18
N SER A 91 -3.85 -27.77 6.37
CA SER A 91 -3.64 -29.22 6.16
C SER A 91 -3.28 -29.97 7.46
N ALA A 92 -3.41 -31.30 7.45
CA ALA A 92 -3.01 -32.12 8.60
C ALA A 92 -1.50 -32.01 8.94
N ALA A 93 -0.65 -31.67 7.96
CA ALA A 93 0.77 -31.40 8.20
C ALA A 93 0.97 -30.04 8.89
N GLN A 94 0.32 -29.00 8.38
CA GLN A 94 0.37 -27.66 8.96
C GLN A 94 -0.21 -27.63 10.38
N ARG A 95 -1.33 -28.31 10.65
CA ARG A 95 -1.86 -28.47 12.02
C ARG A 95 -0.82 -29.04 12.98
N ARG A 96 -0.07 -30.09 12.61
CA ARG A 96 1.02 -30.63 13.45
C ARG A 96 2.14 -29.61 13.70
N GLN A 97 2.45 -28.73 12.75
CA GLN A 97 3.42 -27.65 12.94
C GLN A 97 2.86 -26.56 13.90
N LEU A 98 1.58 -26.20 13.75
CA LEU A 98 0.87 -25.28 14.64
C LEU A 98 0.79 -25.82 16.07
N ASP A 99 0.46 -27.11 16.24
CA ASP A 99 0.43 -27.80 17.54
C ASP A 99 1.83 -27.81 18.19
N ALA A 100 2.87 -28.17 17.44
CA ALA A 100 4.25 -28.19 17.93
C ALA A 100 4.77 -26.79 18.32
N LEU A 101 4.26 -25.73 17.69
CA LEU A 101 4.55 -24.34 18.03
C LEU A 101 3.74 -23.89 19.24
N ALA A 102 2.44 -24.22 19.30
CA ALA A 102 1.54 -23.91 20.41
C ALA A 102 1.97 -24.60 21.71
N ALA A 103 2.52 -25.82 21.64
CA ALA A 103 3.10 -26.54 22.78
C ALA A 103 4.30 -25.81 23.44
N LYS A 104 4.92 -24.85 22.74
CA LYS A 104 5.99 -24.00 23.29
C LYS A 104 5.45 -22.73 23.96
N ALA A 105 4.16 -22.44 23.90
CA ALA A 105 3.58 -21.22 24.46
C ALA A 105 3.89 -21.08 25.96
N GLY A 106 4.13 -19.86 26.41
CA GLY A 106 4.60 -19.57 27.77
C GLY A 106 6.10 -19.81 28.00
N THR A 107 6.75 -20.74 27.29
CA THR A 107 8.20 -20.98 27.41
C THR A 107 9.03 -19.85 26.78
N THR A 108 10.26 -19.65 27.26
CA THR A 108 11.20 -18.65 26.71
C THR A 108 11.52 -18.87 25.23
N ALA A 109 11.37 -20.09 24.71
CA ALA A 109 11.61 -20.44 23.31
C ALA A 109 10.48 -20.06 22.35
N TYR A 110 9.28 -19.71 22.84
CA TYR A 110 8.10 -19.50 22.00
C TYR A 110 8.30 -18.45 20.90
N ASP A 111 8.72 -17.23 21.28
CA ASP A 111 8.87 -16.10 20.37
C ASP A 111 9.89 -16.39 19.26
N ALA A 112 11.02 -17.04 19.61
CA ALA A 112 12.05 -17.42 18.65
C ALA A 112 11.59 -18.51 17.69
N ALA A 113 10.88 -19.54 18.20
CA ALA A 113 10.30 -20.59 17.38
C ALA A 113 9.22 -20.05 16.43
N TRP A 114 8.38 -19.11 16.90
CA TRP A 114 7.35 -18.48 16.09
C TRP A 114 7.95 -17.58 15.01
N LEU A 115 8.98 -16.78 15.31
CA LEU A 115 9.69 -15.98 14.30
C LEU A 115 10.44 -16.85 13.26
N ALA A 116 10.93 -18.03 13.66
CA ALA A 116 11.49 -19.00 12.71
C ALA A 116 10.41 -19.58 11.79
N PHE A 117 9.29 -20.03 12.37
CA PHE A 117 8.14 -20.55 11.63
C PHE A 117 7.60 -19.54 10.62
N GLN A 118 7.33 -18.30 11.04
CA GLN A 118 6.82 -17.27 10.14
C GLN A 118 7.79 -16.99 8.98
N ARG A 119 9.11 -16.93 9.23
CA ARG A 119 10.10 -16.71 8.15
C ARG A 119 10.02 -17.79 7.07
N GLN A 120 9.92 -19.04 7.48
CA GLN A 120 9.78 -20.18 6.56
C GLN A 120 8.48 -20.11 5.74
N GLU A 121 7.33 -19.84 6.36
CA GLU A 121 6.05 -19.78 5.64
C GLU A 121 6.00 -18.59 4.65
N HIS A 122 6.57 -17.44 5.02
CA HIS A 122 6.63 -16.27 4.15
C HIS A 122 7.64 -16.41 3.00
N GLN A 123 8.69 -17.19 3.18
CA GLN A 123 9.62 -17.54 2.10
C GLN A 123 8.93 -18.45 1.07
N GLN A 124 8.17 -19.44 1.52
CA GLN A 124 7.35 -20.29 0.65
C GLN A 124 6.30 -19.49 -0.11
N TYR A 125 5.59 -18.57 0.55
CA TYR A 125 4.56 -17.75 -0.11
C TYR A 125 5.17 -16.84 -1.17
N LEU A 126 6.30 -16.17 -0.88
CA LEU A 126 6.96 -15.34 -1.89
C LEU A 126 7.42 -16.16 -3.11
N ALA A 127 7.93 -17.37 -2.90
CA ALA A 127 8.30 -18.27 -3.99
C ALA A 127 7.10 -18.72 -4.85
N LEU A 128 5.92 -18.95 -4.26
CA LEU A 128 4.69 -19.24 -5.01
C LEU A 128 4.25 -18.04 -5.86
N VAL A 129 4.26 -16.84 -5.28
CA VAL A 129 3.92 -15.59 -5.99
C VAL A 129 4.87 -15.36 -7.17
N GLU A 130 6.17 -15.54 -6.96
CA GLU A 130 7.18 -15.34 -8.01
C GLU A 130 7.17 -16.43 -9.07
N GLY A 131 6.73 -17.65 -8.74
CA GLY A 131 6.49 -18.73 -9.69
C GLY A 131 5.24 -18.53 -10.56
N GLU A 132 4.16 -17.96 -10.00
CA GLU A 132 2.88 -17.82 -10.69
C GLU A 132 2.83 -16.62 -11.66
N LEU A 133 3.35 -15.46 -11.25
CA LEU A 133 3.31 -14.23 -12.06
C LEU A 133 3.74 -14.38 -13.54
N PRO A 134 4.81 -15.12 -13.91
CA PRO A 134 5.19 -15.29 -15.31
C PRO A 134 4.35 -16.31 -16.11
N ILE A 135 3.47 -17.07 -15.46
CA ILE A 135 2.71 -18.18 -16.08
C ILE A 135 1.19 -18.12 -15.89
N SER A 136 0.70 -17.20 -15.04
CA SER A 136 -0.73 -17.04 -14.77
C SER A 136 -1.49 -16.71 -16.03
N ALA A 137 -2.63 -17.36 -16.21
CA ALA A 137 -3.49 -17.21 -17.38
C ALA A 137 -4.84 -16.57 -17.02
N SER A 138 -5.06 -16.29 -15.74
CA SER A 138 -6.21 -15.56 -15.21
C SER A 138 -5.74 -14.20 -14.69
N PRO A 139 -6.10 -13.07 -15.34
CA PRO A 139 -5.74 -11.73 -14.88
C PRO A 139 -6.22 -11.42 -13.45
N ALA A 140 -7.25 -12.12 -12.97
CA ALA A 140 -7.72 -12.02 -11.58
C ALA A 140 -6.79 -12.73 -10.57
N VAL A 141 -6.05 -13.76 -10.99
CA VAL A 141 -5.08 -14.48 -10.16
C VAL A 141 -3.71 -13.81 -10.21
N GLU A 142 -3.28 -13.37 -11.39
CA GLU A 142 -2.10 -12.50 -11.56
C GLU A 142 -2.19 -11.27 -10.64
N ALA A 143 -3.33 -10.55 -10.65
CA ALA A 143 -3.55 -9.39 -9.80
C ALA A 143 -3.59 -9.71 -8.29
N LEU A 144 -4.00 -10.93 -7.88
CA LEU A 144 -3.89 -11.37 -6.50
C LEU A 144 -2.43 -11.65 -6.12
N ALA A 145 -1.68 -12.33 -6.98
CA ALA A 145 -0.27 -12.65 -6.73
C ALA A 145 0.56 -11.37 -6.63
N ASP A 146 0.40 -10.43 -7.57
CA ASP A 146 1.10 -9.15 -7.56
C ASP A 146 0.72 -8.31 -6.32
N GLY A 147 -0.57 -8.23 -5.99
CA GLY A 147 -1.06 -7.53 -4.81
C GLY A 147 -0.63 -8.15 -3.47
N ALA A 148 -0.43 -9.47 -3.41
CA ALA A 148 0.10 -10.17 -2.25
C ALA A 148 1.61 -9.93 -2.06
N LYS A 149 2.38 -9.87 -3.17
CA LYS A 149 3.85 -9.75 -3.16
C LYS A 149 4.40 -8.69 -2.19
N PRO A 150 3.99 -7.40 -2.22
CA PRO A 150 4.54 -6.39 -1.32
C PRO A 150 4.14 -6.60 0.15
N VAL A 151 2.98 -7.21 0.41
CA VAL A 151 2.50 -7.54 1.77
C VAL A 151 3.38 -8.62 2.38
N ILE A 152 3.62 -9.71 1.66
CA ILE A 152 4.49 -10.82 2.11
C ILE A 152 5.94 -10.33 2.32
N GLN A 153 6.47 -9.50 1.40
CA GLN A 153 7.79 -8.89 1.56
C GLN A 153 7.88 -7.94 2.75
N MET A 154 6.83 -7.17 3.06
CA MET A 154 6.75 -6.36 4.28
C MET A 154 6.77 -7.24 5.53
N HIS A 155 5.97 -8.29 5.56
CA HIS A 155 5.93 -9.22 6.69
C HIS A 155 7.29 -9.90 6.92
N GLN A 156 7.98 -10.35 5.86
CA GLN A 156 9.34 -10.89 5.93
C GLN A 156 10.31 -9.92 6.64
N ARG A 157 10.22 -8.61 6.39
CA ARG A 157 11.03 -7.59 7.09
C ARG A 157 10.65 -7.51 8.59
N SER A 158 9.36 -7.51 8.91
CA SER A 158 8.87 -7.44 10.30
C SER A 158 9.28 -8.63 11.17
N ILE A 159 9.37 -9.83 10.59
CA ILE A 159 9.74 -11.09 11.28
C ILE A 159 11.25 -11.39 11.23
N THR A 160 12.05 -10.65 10.45
CA THR A 160 13.52 -10.76 10.40
C THR A 160 14.23 -9.64 11.17
N GLY A 161 13.77 -8.39 11.06
CA GLY A 161 14.54 -7.21 11.47
C GLY A 161 14.13 -6.52 12.78
N THR A 162 12.90 -6.70 13.27
CA THR A 162 12.32 -5.78 14.28
C THR A 162 12.01 -6.36 15.66
N CYS A 163 11.95 -7.68 15.85
CA CYS A 163 11.67 -8.27 17.17
C CYS A 163 12.94 -8.72 17.91
N ARG A 164 13.61 -7.77 18.57
CA ARG A 164 14.59 -8.08 19.62
C ARG A 164 13.88 -8.46 20.92
N VAL A 165 14.41 -9.47 21.60
CA VAL A 165 13.89 -9.95 22.89
C VAL A 165 14.42 -9.07 24.02
N GLY A 166 13.75 -7.96 24.31
CA GLY A 166 14.06 -7.10 25.46
C GLY A 166 13.52 -5.66 25.36
N THR A 167 12.90 -5.21 26.46
CA THR A 167 12.47 -3.82 26.82
C THR A 167 11.35 -3.11 26.01
N THR A 168 10.59 -2.27 26.73
CA THR A 168 9.15 -1.93 26.51
C THR A 168 8.80 -0.63 27.25
N THR A 169 7.93 0.31 26.82
CA THR A 169 7.21 0.66 25.54
C THR A 169 6.84 2.18 25.64
N PRO A 170 6.19 2.93 24.69
CA PRO A 170 4.85 2.67 24.10
C PRO A 170 4.63 3.15 22.63
N VAL A 171 3.37 3.05 22.17
CA VAL A 171 2.85 3.33 20.82
C VAL A 171 2.07 4.66 20.79
N VAL A 172 2.03 5.37 19.65
CA VAL A 172 1.11 6.51 19.40
C VAL A 172 0.37 6.34 18.06
N PRO A 173 -0.99 6.39 18.04
CA PRO A 173 -1.76 6.42 16.80
C PRO A 173 -1.78 7.77 16.04
N THR A 174 -2.21 7.68 14.78
CA THR A 174 -2.81 8.71 13.89
C THR A 174 -2.18 10.10 13.75
N GLY A 175 -1.69 10.39 12.54
CA GLY A 175 -1.53 11.76 12.03
C GLY A 175 -1.89 11.83 10.55
N GLU A 176 -3.16 12.00 10.21
CA GLU A 176 -3.58 12.48 8.88
C GLU A 176 -3.15 13.95 8.72
N GLY A 177 -3.07 14.47 7.50
CA GLY A 177 -2.87 15.90 7.23
C GLY A 177 -4.21 16.62 7.01
N GLY A 178 -4.45 17.73 7.72
CA GLY A 178 -5.66 18.55 7.56
C GLY A 178 -6.94 17.98 8.21
N GLN A 179 -7.62 18.80 9.02
CA GLN A 179 -8.85 18.50 9.78
C GLN A 179 -9.93 17.72 8.99
N GLN A 180 -10.20 16.44 9.30
CA GLN A 180 -11.23 15.65 8.61
C GLN A 180 -12.37 15.07 9.48
N ALA A 181 -12.27 15.02 10.81
CA ALA A 181 -13.38 14.54 11.65
C ALA A 181 -14.66 15.40 11.50
N GLU A 182 -14.51 16.72 11.51
CA GLU A 182 -15.66 17.64 11.41
C GLU A 182 -16.14 17.83 9.96
N ALA A 183 -15.21 17.84 8.99
CA ALA A 183 -15.54 18.01 7.57
C ALA A 183 -16.30 16.80 6.99
N ASN A 184 -15.94 15.58 7.38
CA ASN A 184 -16.64 14.37 6.92
C ASN A 184 -18.03 14.22 7.59
N LEU A 185 -18.18 14.70 8.83
CA LEU A 185 -19.49 14.79 9.48
C LEU A 185 -20.38 15.86 8.82
N ALA A 186 -19.81 17.01 8.44
CA ALA A 186 -20.53 18.07 7.71
C ALA A 186 -20.94 17.63 6.29
N ARG A 187 -20.03 16.99 5.52
CA ARG A 187 -20.32 16.43 4.19
C ARG A 187 -21.41 15.35 4.26
N THR A 188 -21.32 14.41 5.20
CA THR A 188 -22.36 13.38 5.41
C THR A 188 -23.71 14.00 5.77
N ARG A 189 -23.74 15.01 6.65
CA ARG A 189 -24.98 15.73 6.99
C ARG A 189 -25.58 16.46 5.78
N ALA A 190 -24.75 17.16 4.99
CA ALA A 190 -25.20 17.85 3.78
C ALA A 190 -25.74 16.88 2.71
N ALA A 191 -25.05 15.74 2.49
CA ALA A 191 -25.50 14.69 1.58
C ALA A 191 -26.84 14.09 2.00
N LEU A 192 -27.03 13.78 3.28
CA LEU A 192 -28.30 13.28 3.82
C LEU A 192 -29.44 14.31 3.66
N ILE A 193 -29.18 15.59 3.90
CA ILE A 193 -30.16 16.68 3.69
C ILE A 193 -30.55 16.78 2.21
N LEU A 194 -29.59 16.76 1.29
CA LEU A 194 -29.85 16.86 -0.16
C LEU A 194 -30.64 15.64 -0.67
N MET A 195 -30.31 14.43 -0.22
CA MET A 195 -31.09 13.23 -0.56
C MET A 195 -32.52 13.31 0.01
N GLY A 196 -32.70 13.77 1.25
CA GLY A 196 -34.02 13.97 1.85
C GLY A 196 -34.88 14.98 1.08
N ILE A 197 -34.30 16.12 0.68
CA ILE A 197 -34.97 17.12 -0.18
C ILE A 197 -35.34 16.50 -1.54
N GLY A 198 -34.42 15.76 -2.16
CA GLY A 198 -34.67 15.05 -3.42
C GLY A 198 -35.89 14.11 -3.34
N VAL A 199 -35.96 13.27 -2.31
CA VAL A 199 -37.08 12.36 -2.06
C VAL A 199 -38.40 13.12 -1.83
N VAL A 200 -38.40 14.17 -1.00
CA VAL A 200 -39.61 14.97 -0.72
C VAL A 200 -40.14 15.68 -1.98
N LEU A 201 -39.24 16.19 -2.84
CA LEU A 201 -39.62 16.81 -4.11
C LEU A 201 -40.21 15.79 -5.11
N LEU A 202 -39.84 14.52 -5.02
CA LEU A 202 -40.31 13.43 -5.88
C LEU A 202 -41.56 12.71 -5.37
N LEU A 203 -41.90 12.79 -4.08
CA LEU A 203 -43.02 12.02 -3.50
C LEU A 203 -44.20 12.87 -2.99
N VAL A 204 -44.02 14.14 -2.63
CA VAL A 204 -45.06 14.93 -1.95
C VAL A 204 -45.86 15.83 -2.90
N GLY A 205 -47.04 15.37 -3.34
CA GLY A 205 -48.07 16.22 -3.97
C GLY A 205 -48.90 15.52 -5.05
N LYS A 206 -50.18 15.88 -5.18
CA LYS A 206 -51.13 15.26 -6.12
C LYS A 206 -50.82 15.46 -7.61
N SER A 207 -49.92 16.39 -7.96
CA SER A 207 -49.34 16.51 -9.30
C SER A 207 -47.93 17.09 -9.19
N ILE A 208 -46.96 16.48 -9.87
CA ILE A 208 -45.53 16.85 -9.79
C ILE A 208 -45.12 17.44 -11.13
N SER A 209 -44.90 18.77 -11.17
CA SER A 209 -44.46 19.46 -12.38
C SER A 209 -43.07 19.00 -12.83
N LEU A 210 -42.80 19.07 -14.14
CA LEU A 210 -41.53 18.64 -14.73
C LEU A 210 -40.32 19.34 -14.08
N LYS A 211 -40.44 20.65 -13.82
CA LYS A 211 -39.42 21.45 -13.13
C LYS A 211 -39.08 20.89 -11.74
N ARG A 212 -40.08 20.39 -11.00
CA ARG A 212 -39.91 19.82 -9.66
C ARG A 212 -39.27 18.43 -9.69
N ARG A 213 -39.59 17.61 -10.71
CA ARG A 213 -38.93 16.31 -10.94
C ARG A 213 -37.43 16.47 -11.23
N VAL A 214 -37.09 17.39 -12.14
CA VAL A 214 -35.68 17.69 -12.49
C VAL A 214 -34.90 18.15 -11.26
N LEU A 215 -35.48 19.05 -10.45
CA LEU A 215 -34.84 19.54 -9.21
C LEU A 215 -34.65 18.42 -8.17
N GLY A 216 -35.64 17.52 -8.01
CA GLY A 216 -35.55 16.38 -7.11
C GLY A 216 -34.46 15.37 -7.50
N ILE A 217 -34.38 15.03 -8.80
CA ILE A 217 -33.33 14.15 -9.35
C ILE A 217 -31.94 14.77 -9.18
N ALA A 218 -31.80 16.07 -9.48
CA ALA A 218 -30.52 16.78 -9.34
C ALA A 218 -30.03 16.82 -7.88
N ALA A 219 -30.92 17.09 -6.92
CA ALA A 219 -30.57 17.07 -5.49
C ALA A 219 -30.17 15.66 -5.01
N LEU A 220 -30.87 14.63 -5.45
CA LEU A 220 -30.56 13.23 -5.10
C LEU A 220 -29.21 12.79 -5.67
N ALA A 221 -28.94 13.11 -6.94
CA ALA A 221 -27.67 12.80 -7.61
C ALA A 221 -26.49 13.56 -6.97
N ALA A 222 -26.67 14.84 -6.61
CA ALA A 222 -25.65 15.61 -5.91
C ALA A 222 -25.32 15.02 -4.52
N GLY A 223 -26.34 14.60 -3.76
CA GLY A 223 -26.15 13.91 -2.48
C GLY A 223 -25.41 12.58 -2.64
N LEU A 224 -25.74 11.80 -3.67
CA LEU A 224 -25.09 10.52 -3.98
C LEU A 224 -23.61 10.72 -4.38
N VAL A 225 -23.30 11.71 -5.21
CA VAL A 225 -21.93 12.06 -5.61
C VAL A 225 -21.11 12.58 -4.40
N MET A 226 -21.71 13.31 -3.46
CA MET A 226 -21.01 13.71 -2.23
C MET A 226 -20.78 12.55 -1.25
N MET A 227 -21.58 11.48 -1.32
CA MET A 227 -21.48 10.32 -0.44
C MET A 227 -20.56 9.20 -0.98
N PHE A 228 -20.45 9.07 -2.31
CA PHE A 228 -19.70 8.01 -3.00
C PHE A 228 -18.60 8.52 -3.94
N GLY A 229 -18.44 9.83 -4.12
CA GLY A 229 -17.31 10.43 -4.82
C GLY A 229 -16.01 10.18 -4.06
N GLY A 230 -15.14 9.34 -4.62
CA GLY A 230 -13.92 8.87 -3.95
C GLY A 230 -12.98 9.99 -3.51
N GLN A 231 -12.29 9.77 -2.38
CA GLN A 231 -11.24 10.66 -1.90
C GLN A 231 -10.11 10.76 -2.95
N PRO A 232 -9.72 11.95 -3.41
CA PRO A 232 -8.52 12.12 -4.22
C PRO A 232 -7.28 11.88 -3.33
N ALA A 233 -6.38 11.02 -3.79
CA ALA A 233 -5.23 10.59 -3.00
C ALA A 233 -3.99 11.49 -3.15
N ASN A 234 -3.11 11.41 -2.15
CA ASN A 234 -2.00 12.32 -1.90
C ASN A 234 -0.64 11.73 -2.28
N THR A 235 0.26 12.59 -2.77
CA THR A 235 1.57 12.32 -3.42
C THR A 235 1.48 11.96 -4.91
N GLY A 236 2.61 11.97 -5.62
CA GLY A 236 2.64 11.79 -7.08
C GLY A 236 2.50 10.34 -7.52
N LYS A 237 1.91 10.11 -8.70
CA LYS A 237 1.87 8.78 -9.32
C LYS A 237 3.30 8.34 -9.66
N VAL A 238 3.74 7.24 -9.08
CA VAL A 238 4.90 6.46 -9.52
C VAL A 238 4.64 6.03 -10.98
N PRO A 239 5.56 6.30 -11.92
CA PRO A 239 5.39 5.86 -13.30
C PRO A 239 5.37 4.33 -13.40
N ASP A 240 4.70 3.81 -14.43
CA ASP A 240 4.63 2.37 -14.65
C ASP A 240 6.05 1.81 -14.91
N ALA A 241 6.37 0.66 -14.31
CA ALA A 241 7.75 0.22 -14.09
C ALA A 241 8.50 -0.11 -15.40
N GLY A 242 9.35 0.80 -15.84
CA GLY A 242 10.34 0.54 -16.89
C GLY A 242 11.42 -0.42 -16.38
N LYS A 243 11.66 -1.53 -17.10
CA LYS A 243 12.69 -2.52 -16.76
C LYS A 243 14.08 -1.86 -16.70
N SER A 244 14.68 -1.80 -15.52
CA SER A 244 16.08 -1.38 -15.33
C SER A 244 16.91 -2.59 -14.89
N THR A 245 17.56 -3.23 -15.86
CA THR A 245 18.37 -4.44 -15.70
C THR A 245 19.82 -4.09 -15.37
N ALA A 246 20.05 -3.55 -14.18
CA ALA A 246 21.39 -3.37 -13.63
C ALA A 246 21.48 -4.17 -12.33
N ASP A 247 22.44 -5.10 -12.26
CA ASP A 247 22.68 -5.97 -11.12
C ASP A 247 22.85 -5.15 -9.84
N ARG A 248 21.81 -5.14 -9.00
CA ARG A 248 21.86 -4.49 -7.69
C ARG A 248 22.50 -5.44 -6.70
N GLU A 249 23.76 -5.16 -6.41
CA GLU A 249 24.43 -5.64 -5.20
C GLU A 249 23.55 -5.42 -3.95
N ALA A 250 23.70 -6.28 -2.94
CA ALA A 250 22.78 -6.41 -1.80
C ALA A 250 22.63 -5.10 -1.00
N ALA A 251 21.67 -4.30 -1.44
CA ALA A 251 21.45 -2.92 -1.03
C ALA A 251 21.10 -2.80 0.47
N VAL A 252 22.04 -2.32 1.28
CA VAL A 252 21.81 -2.10 2.72
C VAL A 252 20.76 -0.98 2.91
N PRO A 253 19.59 -1.26 3.53
CA PRO A 253 18.56 -0.24 3.68
C PRO A 253 19.01 0.92 4.58
N PRO A 254 18.69 2.18 4.25
CA PRO A 254 18.90 3.31 5.14
C PRO A 254 17.99 3.20 6.38
N VAL A 255 18.55 3.51 7.55
CA VAL A 255 17.83 3.53 8.84
C VAL A 255 17.85 4.90 9.52
N ARG A 256 18.68 5.84 9.05
CA ARG A 256 18.76 7.20 9.60
C ARG A 256 19.07 8.23 8.52
N LEU A 257 18.48 9.41 8.64
CA LEU A 257 18.78 10.61 7.87
C LEU A 257 19.18 11.73 8.83
N LYS A 258 20.23 12.48 8.49
CA LYS A 258 20.71 13.61 9.30
C LYS A 258 21.12 14.78 8.41
N LEU A 259 20.51 15.95 8.64
CA LEU A 259 21.01 17.25 8.18
C LEU A 259 21.46 18.02 9.43
N PRO A 260 22.78 18.22 9.64
CA PRO A 260 23.29 18.95 10.79
C PRO A 260 22.61 20.32 10.95
N GLY A 261 22.08 20.58 12.15
CA GLY A 261 21.37 21.83 12.48
C GLY A 261 19.96 21.99 11.89
N VAL A 262 19.43 20.99 11.17
CA VAL A 262 18.10 21.06 10.54
C VAL A 262 17.18 19.92 11.00
N LEU A 263 17.59 18.67 10.85
CA LEU A 263 16.80 17.50 11.24
C LEU A 263 17.68 16.27 11.47
N GLU A 264 17.20 15.36 12.33
CA GLU A 264 17.66 13.97 12.39
C GLU A 264 16.42 13.08 12.54
N ALA A 265 16.33 11.99 11.77
CA ALA A 265 15.13 11.19 11.66
C ALA A 265 15.43 9.71 11.38
N SER A 266 14.55 8.82 11.83
CA SER A 266 14.56 7.42 11.41
C SER A 266 14.14 7.31 9.95
N VAL A 267 14.78 6.40 9.23
CA VAL A 267 14.40 6.04 7.86
C VAL A 267 13.81 4.63 7.85
N GLN A 268 12.71 4.45 7.12
CA GLN A 268 12.05 3.15 6.94
C GLN A 268 11.74 2.91 5.46
N PRO A 269 11.76 1.65 4.98
CA PRO A 269 11.37 1.35 3.60
C PRO A 269 9.89 1.65 3.36
N VAL A 270 9.59 2.25 2.20
CA VAL A 270 8.24 2.50 1.68
C VAL A 270 8.14 2.01 0.23
N ALA A 271 6.91 1.67 -0.18
CA ALA A 271 6.58 1.16 -1.49
C ALA A 271 5.60 2.10 -2.22
N ALA A 272 5.05 1.63 -3.34
CA ALA A 272 3.94 2.31 -4.01
C ALA A 272 2.63 1.75 -3.42
N GLY A 273 1.70 2.65 -3.08
CA GLY A 273 0.34 2.27 -2.71
C GLY A 273 -0.44 1.74 -3.91
N GLY A 274 -1.58 1.09 -3.66
CA GLY A 274 -2.43 0.49 -4.70
C GLY A 274 -3.07 1.48 -5.70
N ASP A 275 -2.92 2.78 -5.47
CA ASP A 275 -3.27 3.86 -6.39
C ASP A 275 -2.07 4.36 -7.22
N GLY A 276 -0.95 3.64 -7.14
CA GLY A 276 0.31 3.92 -7.80
C GLY A 276 1.09 5.08 -7.19
N ARG A 277 0.84 5.51 -5.95
CA ARG A 277 1.55 6.65 -5.32
C ARG A 277 2.65 6.24 -4.35
N LEU A 278 3.70 7.06 -4.19
CA LEU A 278 4.76 6.78 -3.22
C LEU A 278 4.23 6.91 -1.78
N GLU A 279 4.23 5.82 -1.03
CA GLU A 279 3.84 5.86 0.38
C GLU A 279 4.83 6.69 1.21
N VAL A 280 4.32 7.39 2.22
CA VAL A 280 5.11 8.10 3.23
C VAL A 280 4.81 7.52 4.63
N PRO A 281 5.76 7.59 5.58
CA PRO A 281 5.55 7.07 6.94
C PRO A 281 4.30 7.67 7.59
N LYS A 282 3.59 6.89 8.42
CA LYS A 282 2.45 7.38 9.20
C LYS A 282 2.86 8.37 10.32
N SER A 283 4.14 8.36 10.67
CA SER A 283 4.75 9.28 11.62
C SER A 283 5.19 10.55 10.90
N ALA A 284 4.85 11.70 11.47
CA ALA A 284 5.30 13.00 10.97
C ALA A 284 6.83 13.17 11.13
N ALA A 285 7.46 12.42 12.03
CA ALA A 285 8.88 12.54 12.39
C ALA A 285 9.80 11.60 11.60
N ASP A 286 9.26 10.58 10.93
CA ASP A 286 10.04 9.56 10.22
C ASP A 286 10.05 9.80 8.71
N VAL A 287 11.05 9.22 8.04
CA VAL A 287 11.31 9.39 6.60
C VAL A 287 11.15 8.06 5.88
N GLY A 288 10.47 8.07 4.74
CA GLY A 288 10.28 6.89 3.89
C GLY A 288 11.37 6.81 2.82
N TRP A 289 12.06 5.68 2.70
CA TRP A 289 12.95 5.37 1.59
C TRP A 289 12.26 4.51 0.54
N TRP A 290 12.27 4.96 -0.71
CA TRP A 290 11.74 4.18 -1.85
C TRP A 290 12.54 2.88 -2.02
N ALA A 291 11.96 1.76 -1.59
CA ALA A 291 12.68 0.50 -1.45
C ALA A 291 13.12 -0.14 -2.78
N ALA A 292 12.48 0.22 -3.91
CA ALA A 292 12.92 -0.18 -5.25
C ALA A 292 13.92 0.81 -5.88
N GLY A 293 14.34 1.84 -5.14
CA GLY A 293 15.32 2.84 -5.57
C GLY A 293 16.77 2.35 -5.49
N ALA A 294 17.68 3.24 -5.10
CA ALA A 294 19.04 2.89 -4.71
C ALA A 294 19.20 2.99 -3.19
N ALA A 295 20.04 2.15 -2.61
CA ALA A 295 20.50 2.30 -1.23
C ALA A 295 21.63 3.35 -1.14
N PRO A 296 21.89 3.91 0.05
CA PRO A 296 23.12 4.64 0.34
C PRO A 296 24.35 3.87 -0.15
N GLY A 297 25.36 4.59 -0.67
CA GLY A 297 26.59 3.97 -1.18
C GLY A 297 26.48 3.25 -2.54
N SER A 298 25.28 3.08 -3.11
CA SER A 298 25.13 2.51 -4.46
C SER A 298 25.94 3.31 -5.49
N VAL A 299 26.64 2.63 -6.41
CA VAL A 299 27.42 3.27 -7.49
C VAL A 299 26.57 3.98 -8.56
N GLY A 300 25.25 3.82 -8.50
CA GLY A 300 24.27 4.46 -9.38
C GLY A 300 22.89 4.48 -8.73
N GLY A 301 21.97 5.23 -9.34
CA GLY A 301 20.57 5.33 -8.91
C GLY A 301 20.25 6.50 -7.98
N THR A 302 18.98 6.59 -7.59
CA THR A 302 18.47 7.63 -6.69
C THR A 302 18.16 7.03 -5.32
N VAL A 303 18.84 7.50 -4.27
CA VAL A 303 18.39 7.32 -2.88
C VAL A 303 17.25 8.31 -2.66
N LEU A 304 16.01 7.84 -2.88
CA LEU A 304 14.81 8.66 -2.81
C LEU A 304 14.21 8.55 -1.40
N LEU A 305 14.19 9.68 -0.68
CA LEU A 305 13.66 9.81 0.67
C LEU A 305 12.48 10.81 0.67
N ALA A 306 11.32 10.38 1.15
CA ALA A 306 10.10 11.18 1.22
C ALA A 306 9.63 11.37 2.67
N GLY A 307 9.08 12.55 2.98
CA GLY A 307 8.66 12.88 4.34
C GLY A 307 7.70 14.07 4.40
N HIS A 308 6.94 14.16 5.49
CA HIS A 308 5.88 15.15 5.67
C HIS A 308 6.41 16.58 5.80
N VAL A 309 5.73 17.52 5.14
CA VAL A 309 5.91 18.97 5.39
C VAL A 309 5.15 19.37 6.65
N ASP A 310 3.93 18.87 6.82
CA ASP A 310 3.10 18.99 8.01
C ASP A 310 2.05 17.87 8.08
N THR A 311 1.31 17.84 9.20
CA THR A 311 0.19 16.96 9.48
C THR A 311 -0.85 17.73 10.32
N THR A 312 -2.02 17.13 10.61
CA THR A 312 -3.00 17.69 11.57
C THR A 312 -2.41 18.05 12.92
N ARG A 313 -1.32 17.37 13.34
CA ARG A 313 -0.68 17.53 14.64
C ARG A 313 0.49 18.51 14.64
N GLY A 314 0.75 19.17 13.51
CA GLY A 314 1.83 20.14 13.34
C GLY A 314 2.86 19.72 12.30
N ARG A 315 4.00 20.42 12.32
CA ARG A 315 5.09 20.32 11.33
C ARG A 315 5.64 18.90 11.21
N GLY A 316 5.91 18.47 9.99
CA GLY A 316 6.58 17.21 9.70
C GLY A 316 8.10 17.35 9.68
N VAL A 317 8.79 16.23 9.59
CA VAL A 317 10.25 16.12 9.54
C VAL A 317 10.86 16.99 8.43
N PHE A 318 10.17 17.12 7.30
CA PHE A 318 10.63 17.88 6.13
C PHE A 318 10.07 19.31 6.06
N ALA A 319 9.40 19.79 7.12
CA ALA A 319 8.91 21.17 7.23
C ALA A 319 10.00 22.25 7.08
N ALA A 320 11.28 21.88 7.19
CA ALA A 320 12.43 22.78 7.09
C ALA A 320 13.18 22.67 5.75
N LEU A 321 12.82 21.75 4.84
CA LEU A 321 13.56 21.54 3.59
C LEU A 321 13.56 22.76 2.66
N SER A 322 12.52 23.60 2.73
CA SER A 322 12.45 24.89 2.03
C SER A 322 13.48 25.91 2.52
N GLY A 323 14.11 25.70 3.68
CA GLY A 323 15.21 26.50 4.22
C GLY A 323 16.60 25.98 3.88
N VAL A 324 16.76 24.69 3.55
CA VAL A 324 18.08 24.02 3.40
C VAL A 324 18.87 24.58 2.22
N PRO A 325 20.04 25.23 2.43
CA PRO A 325 20.80 25.85 1.35
C PRO A 325 21.48 24.82 0.43
N VAL A 326 21.75 25.24 -0.81
CA VAL A 326 22.71 24.53 -1.67
C VAL A 326 24.09 24.56 -1.00
N GLY A 327 24.81 23.45 -1.04
CA GLY A 327 26.03 23.21 -0.28
C GLY A 327 25.82 22.51 1.07
N ALA A 328 24.58 22.44 1.59
CA ALA A 328 24.29 21.72 2.82
C ALA A 328 24.70 20.24 2.74
N ARG A 329 25.25 19.71 3.84
CA ARG A 329 25.62 18.29 3.97
C ARG A 329 24.46 17.47 4.53
N VAL A 330 24.30 16.27 3.99
CA VAL A 330 23.32 15.27 4.41
C VAL A 330 24.05 13.96 4.67
N ALA A 331 23.80 13.33 5.81
CA ALA A 331 24.22 11.95 6.05
C ALA A 331 23.01 11.01 5.95
N VAL A 332 23.19 9.88 5.28
CA VAL A 332 22.23 8.76 5.29
C VAL A 332 22.97 7.53 5.80
N THR A 333 22.51 6.97 6.92
CA THR A 333 23.14 5.82 7.56
C THR A 333 22.43 4.53 7.13
N GLY A 334 23.19 3.54 6.65
CA GLY A 334 22.73 2.18 6.39
C GLY A 334 22.45 1.40 7.69
N GLY A 335 21.67 0.32 7.58
CA GLY A 335 21.36 -0.59 8.70
C GLY A 335 22.57 -1.37 9.24
N ASP A 336 23.68 -1.37 8.50
CA ASP A 336 25.01 -1.84 8.92
C ASP A 336 25.78 -0.81 9.77
N GLY A 337 25.31 0.44 9.82
CA GLY A 337 25.98 1.57 10.47
C GLY A 337 26.86 2.43 9.53
N GLY A 338 26.98 2.07 8.24
CA GLY A 338 27.73 2.85 7.26
C GLY A 338 27.09 4.22 7.02
N GLU A 339 27.87 5.30 7.15
CA GLU A 339 27.37 6.67 6.97
C GLU A 339 27.78 7.23 5.60
N HIS A 340 26.80 7.48 4.73
CA HIS A 340 27.03 8.00 3.39
C HIS A 340 26.66 9.48 3.32
N TRP A 341 27.66 10.30 3.00
CA TRP A 341 27.51 11.74 2.97
C TRP A 341 27.17 12.24 1.56
N TYR A 342 26.30 13.25 1.50
CA TYR A 342 25.87 13.91 0.27
C TYR A 342 25.93 15.43 0.45
N ARG A 343 26.19 16.15 -0.64
CA ARG A 343 26.09 17.62 -0.72
C ARG A 343 24.84 17.98 -1.53
N ILE A 344 23.93 18.78 -0.96
CA ILE A 344 22.79 19.34 -1.71
C ILE A 344 23.32 20.25 -2.81
N VAL A 345 22.97 19.96 -4.07
CA VAL A 345 23.40 20.72 -5.26
C VAL A 345 22.27 21.43 -5.98
N ALA A 346 21.02 21.00 -5.79
CA ALA A 346 19.87 21.66 -6.38
C ALA A 346 18.62 21.58 -5.50
N ARG A 347 17.75 22.59 -5.65
CA ARG A 347 16.39 22.64 -5.16
C ARG A 347 15.46 22.85 -6.35
N ARG A 348 14.41 22.05 -6.48
CA ARG A 348 13.40 22.17 -7.55
C ARG A 348 12.00 21.95 -6.98
N THR A 349 10.99 22.51 -7.65
CA THR A 349 9.58 22.31 -7.32
C THR A 349 8.87 21.76 -8.54
N TYR A 350 8.01 20.77 -8.34
CA TYR A 350 7.24 20.10 -9.40
C TYR A 350 5.76 20.08 -9.00
N LYS A 351 4.82 20.06 -9.97
CA LYS A 351 3.42 19.73 -9.67
C LYS A 351 3.31 18.29 -9.16
N GLN A 352 2.28 17.97 -8.36
CA GLN A 352 2.17 16.64 -7.73
C GLN A 352 2.25 15.48 -8.75
N GLU A 353 1.64 15.65 -9.91
CA GLU A 353 1.55 14.67 -11.00
C GLU A 353 2.75 14.71 -11.96
N ALA A 354 3.73 15.60 -11.73
CA ALA A 354 4.85 15.87 -12.63
C ALA A 354 6.23 15.65 -11.96
N LEU A 355 6.32 14.73 -10.99
CA LEU A 355 7.61 14.29 -10.45
C LEU A 355 8.44 13.58 -11.55
N PRO A 356 9.73 13.90 -11.72
CA PRO A 356 10.59 13.23 -12.69
C PRO A 356 10.68 11.71 -12.48
N ALA A 357 10.45 10.94 -13.54
CA ALA A 357 10.45 9.46 -13.48
C ALA A 357 11.82 8.86 -13.10
N ASP A 358 12.91 9.56 -13.39
CA ASP A 358 14.29 9.18 -13.03
C ASP A 358 14.54 9.20 -11.51
N LEU A 359 13.64 9.80 -10.71
CA LEU A 359 13.65 9.67 -9.25
C LEU A 359 13.37 8.22 -8.82
N PHE A 360 12.54 7.50 -9.57
CA PHE A 360 12.05 6.17 -9.22
C PHE A 360 12.78 5.06 -9.96
N HIS A 361 13.08 5.26 -11.26
CA HIS A 361 13.64 4.21 -12.13
C HIS A 361 15.18 4.10 -12.07
N GLY A 362 15.83 4.95 -11.26
CA GLY A 362 17.28 4.99 -11.07
C GLY A 362 17.98 5.90 -12.05
N ALA A 363 18.70 6.91 -11.54
CA ALA A 363 19.61 7.73 -12.32
C ALA A 363 20.90 6.98 -12.67
N ALA A 364 21.53 7.29 -13.81
CA ALA A 364 22.80 6.68 -14.22
C ALA A 364 23.99 7.05 -13.29
N LYS A 365 23.87 8.13 -12.51
CA LYS A 365 24.84 8.55 -11.50
C LYS A 365 24.21 8.52 -10.11
N PRO A 366 24.98 8.22 -9.06
CA PRO A 366 24.46 8.14 -7.70
C PRO A 366 24.02 9.53 -7.22
N ARG A 367 22.82 9.60 -6.66
CA ARG A 367 22.26 10.85 -6.11
C ARG A 367 21.30 10.60 -4.96
N LEU A 368 21.16 11.60 -4.10
CA LEU A 368 20.12 11.70 -3.08
C LEU A 368 18.97 12.55 -3.62
N ALA A 369 17.73 12.20 -3.30
CA ALA A 369 16.57 13.06 -3.49
C ALA A 369 15.74 13.11 -2.19
N LEU A 370 15.59 14.29 -1.60
CA LEU A 370 14.69 14.53 -0.46
C LEU A 370 13.41 15.19 -0.96
N VAL A 371 12.25 14.55 -0.77
CA VAL A 371 10.96 14.95 -1.36
C VAL A 371 9.92 15.25 -0.27
N THR A 372 9.26 16.40 -0.38
CA THR A 372 8.14 16.78 0.50
C THR A 372 7.10 17.62 -0.21
N CYS A 373 5.88 17.69 0.35
CA CYS A 373 4.81 18.52 -0.20
C CYS A 373 5.11 20.03 -0.06
N THR A 374 4.65 20.85 -1.01
CA THR A 374 4.85 22.30 -0.97
C THR A 374 3.81 23.08 -1.79
N GLY A 375 3.92 24.41 -1.81
CA GLY A 375 2.99 25.29 -2.50
C GLY A 375 1.67 25.47 -1.75
N SER A 376 0.60 25.78 -2.47
CA SER A 376 -0.72 26.03 -1.89
C SER A 376 -1.41 24.72 -1.46
N TYR A 377 -2.02 24.71 -0.29
CA TYR A 377 -2.85 23.59 0.17
C TYR A 377 -4.30 23.75 -0.28
N ASP A 378 -4.77 22.85 -1.14
CA ASP A 378 -6.18 22.72 -1.51
C ASP A 378 -6.92 21.96 -0.40
N ARG A 379 -7.77 22.68 0.34
CA ARG A 379 -8.61 22.13 1.42
C ARG A 379 -9.77 21.25 0.92
N THR A 380 -10.13 21.33 -0.35
CA THR A 380 -11.19 20.53 -0.96
C THR A 380 -10.65 19.17 -1.39
N ALA A 381 -9.53 19.18 -2.12
CA ALA A 381 -8.82 17.99 -2.56
C ALA A 381 -7.83 17.43 -1.52
N HIS A 382 -7.75 18.05 -0.33
CA HIS A 382 -6.92 17.65 0.81
C HIS A 382 -5.43 17.46 0.47
N ARG A 383 -4.90 18.28 -0.44
CA ARG A 383 -3.57 18.08 -1.03
C ARG A 383 -2.83 19.39 -1.28
N TYR A 384 -1.51 19.30 -1.25
CA TYR A 384 -0.64 20.38 -1.72
C TYR A 384 -0.59 20.44 -3.24
N SER A 385 -0.41 21.62 -3.82
CA SER A 385 -0.31 21.77 -5.28
C SER A 385 0.97 21.19 -5.88
N GLU A 386 2.04 21.08 -5.07
CA GLU A 386 3.40 20.85 -5.53
C GLU A 386 4.19 19.92 -4.59
N ASN A 387 5.32 19.42 -5.10
CA ASN A 387 6.37 18.74 -4.35
C ASN A 387 7.68 19.53 -4.45
N LEU A 388 8.34 19.77 -3.33
CA LEU A 388 9.71 20.25 -3.23
C LEU A 388 10.66 19.05 -3.28
N VAL A 389 11.70 19.14 -4.11
CA VAL A 389 12.78 18.15 -4.20
C VAL A 389 14.13 18.83 -3.99
N LEU A 390 14.89 18.35 -3.00
CA LEU A 390 16.32 18.65 -2.87
C LEU A 390 17.14 17.50 -3.46
N TYR A 391 18.01 17.81 -4.40
CA TYR A 391 18.95 16.85 -4.98
C TYR A 391 20.31 16.99 -4.33
N GLY A 392 20.89 15.88 -3.92
CA GLY A 392 22.27 15.79 -3.46
C GLY A 392 23.11 14.85 -4.32
N VAL A 393 24.42 15.12 -4.40
CA VAL A 393 25.42 14.18 -4.94
C VAL A 393 26.27 13.65 -3.80
N PRO A 394 26.85 12.44 -3.89
CA PRO A 394 27.80 11.94 -2.90
C PRO A 394 28.92 12.94 -2.61
N LEU A 395 29.42 12.85 -1.39
CA LEU A 395 30.70 13.42 -0.98
C LEU A 395 31.74 12.31 -1.04
N ASP A 396 32.81 12.56 -1.80
CA ASP A 396 34.01 11.72 -1.83
C ASP A 396 34.73 11.73 -0.47
#